data_AF-A0A0M6WBV4-F1
#
_entry.id   AF-A0A0M6WBV4-F1
#
_cell.length_a   1.000
_cell.length_b   1.000
_cell.length_c   1.000
_cell.angle_alpha   90.00
_cell.angle_beta   90.00
_cell.angle_gamma   90.00
#
_symmetry.space_group_name_H-M   'P 1'
#
loop_
_entity.id
_entity.type
_entity.pdbx_description
1 polymer ?
#
loop_
_entity_poly.entity_id
_entity_poly.type
_entity_poly.pdbx_seq_one_letter_code
_entity_poly.pdbx_strand_id
1 'polypeptide(L)' 'METWYYEVVSIDGDYANLKRCDIESDDLKLVARALLPPEIMEGSRLKYELMQYEII' A
#
# COMPACT_ATOMS: atom_id res chain seq x y z
N MET A 1 -13.41 1.84 13.62
CA MET A 1 -12.94 2.37 12.32
C MET A 1 -12.00 1.32 11.77
N GLU A 2 -12.16 0.91 10.52
CA GLU A 2 -11.32 -0.15 9.93
C GLU A 2 -10.04 0.47 9.38
N THR A 3 -8.93 0.18 10.05
CA THR A 3 -7.58 0.57 9.65
C THR A 3 -6.92 -0.67 9.04
N TRP A 4 -6.31 -0.52 7.87
CA TRP A 4 -5.62 -1.61 7.20
C TRP A 4 -4.16 -1.26 6.97
N TYR A 5 -3.27 -2.24 7.17
CA TYR A 5 -1.84 -2.08 6.94
C TYR A 5 -1.42 -2.83 5.70
N TYR A 6 -0.70 -2.12 4.84
CA TYR A 6 -0.15 -2.64 3.60
C TYR A 6 1.36 -2.42 3.55
N GLU A 7 2.05 -3.28 2.82
CA GLU A 7 3.45 -3.12 2.47
C GLU A 7 3.56 -3.07 0.95
N VAL A 8 4.33 -2.12 0.43
CA VAL A 8 4.60 -1.98 -0.99
C VAL A 8 5.58 -3.08 -1.38
N VAL A 9 5.11 -4.13 -2.04
CA VAL A 9 5.96 -5.27 -2.41
C VAL A 9 6.79 -4.96 -3.66
N SER A 10 6.18 -4.27 -4.63
CA SER A 10 6.91 -3.81 -5.81
C SER A 10 6.22 -2.63 -6.48
N ILE A 11 6.98 -1.82 -7.20
CA ILE A 11 6.50 -0.67 -7.98
C ILE A 11 6.90 -0.88 -9.43
N ASP A 12 5.91 -1.03 -10.31
CA ASP A 12 6.09 -1.09 -11.76
C ASP A 12 5.42 0.16 -12.35
N GLY A 13 6.17 1.01 -13.06
CA GLY A 13 5.84 2.41 -13.44
C GLY A 13 4.35 2.81 -13.33
N ASP A 14 3.96 3.90 -12.71
CA ASP A 14 2.55 4.27 -12.40
C ASP A 14 1.72 3.33 -11.50
N TYR A 15 2.11 2.08 -11.26
CA TYR A 15 1.41 1.16 -10.36
C TYR A 15 2.30 0.65 -9.22
N ALA A 16 1.66 0.28 -8.10
CA ALA A 16 2.27 -0.33 -6.94
C ALA A 16 1.48 -1.56 -6.50
N ASN A 17 2.19 -2.63 -6.15
CA ASN A 17 1.61 -3.85 -5.59
C ASN A 17 1.69 -3.77 -4.07
N LEU A 18 0.52 -3.74 -3.42
CA LEU A 18 0.38 -3.66 -1.98
C LEU A 18 0.00 -5.03 -1.41
N LYS A 19 0.80 -5.57 -0.49
CA LYS A 19 0.46 -6.78 0.27
C LYS A 19 -0.10 -6.37 1.62
N ARG A 20 -1.21 -6.96 2.04
CA ARG A 20 -1.76 -6.70 3.37
C ARG A 20 -0.87 -7.33 4.43
N CYS A 21 -0.40 -6.54 5.39
CA CYS A 21 0.52 -6.98 6.44
C CYS A 21 -0.19 -7.38 7.75
N ASP A 22 -1.45 -6.95 7.92
CA ASP A 22 -2.26 -7.20 9.11
C ASP A 22 -2.80 -8.64 9.19
N ILE A 23 -2.89 -9.33 8.06
CA ILE A 23 -3.33 -10.71 7.94
C ILE A 23 -2.36 -11.50 7.07
N GLU A 24 -2.26 -12.80 7.27
CA GLU A 24 -1.52 -13.67 6.35
C GLU A 24 -2.32 -13.83 5.05
N SER A 25 -1.97 -13.02 4.05
CA SER A 25 -2.60 -13.02 2.74
C SER A 25 -1.54 -12.89 1.66
N ASP A 26 -1.56 -13.77 0.67
CA ASP A 26 -0.69 -13.67 -0.52
C ASP A 26 -1.30 -12.82 -1.64
N ASP A 27 -2.50 -12.27 -1.43
CA ASP A 27 -3.13 -11.36 -2.37
C ASP A 27 -2.38 -10.02 -2.45
N LEU A 28 -2.04 -9.62 -3.68
CA LEU A 28 -1.42 -8.35 -4.00
C LEU A 28 -2.47 -7.41 -4.60
N LYS A 29 -2.66 -6.27 -3.93
CA LYS A 29 -3.54 -5.21 -4.40
C LYS A 29 -2.77 -4.27 -5.32
N LEU A 30 -3.13 -4.23 -6.60
CA LEU A 30 -2.63 -3.25 -7.54
C LEU A 30 -3.28 -1.87 -7.27
N VAL A 31 -2.46 -0.84 -7.02
CA VAL A 31 -2.92 0.53 -6.78
C VAL A 31 -2.10 1.50 -7.63
N ALA A 32 -2.75 2.49 -8.23
CA ALA A 32 -2.06 3.53 -8.98
C ALA A 32 -1.27 4.45 -8.04
N ARG A 33 -0.02 4.79 -8.38
CA ARG A 33 0.84 5.68 -7.59
C ARG A 33 0.24 7.07 -7.38
N ALA A 34 -0.64 7.51 -8.28
CA ALA A 34 -1.32 8.80 -8.18
C ALA A 34 -2.27 8.88 -6.95
N LEU A 35 -2.69 7.73 -6.41
CA LEU A 35 -3.50 7.62 -5.19
C LEU A 35 -2.66 7.44 -3.92
N LEU A 36 -1.36 7.21 -4.10
CA LEU A 36 -0.42 6.95 -3.01
C LEU A 36 0.45 8.18 -2.76
N PRO A 37 1.04 8.31 -1.57
CA PRO A 37 2.00 9.38 -1.32
C PRO A 37 3.19 9.29 -2.30
N PRO A 38 3.75 10.42 -2.76
CA PRO A 38 4.84 10.42 -3.73
C PRO A 38 6.16 9.85 -3.16
N GLU A 39 6.25 9.72 -1.83
CA GLU A 39 7.42 9.22 -1.10
C GLU A 39 7.46 7.69 -0.97
N ILE A 40 6.50 6.96 -1.55
CA ILE A 40 6.48 5.49 -1.45
C ILE A 40 7.68 4.85 -2.16
N MET A 41 8.19 3.78 -1.56
CA MET A 41 9.24 2.93 -2.10
C MET A 41 8.88 1.45 -1.91
N GLU A 42 9.58 0.57 -2.61
CA GLU A 42 9.47 -0.87 -2.34
C GLU A 42 9.92 -1.16 -0.90
N GLY A 43 9.12 -1.92 -0.16
CA GLY A 43 9.26 -2.14 1.28
C GLY A 43 8.62 -1.05 2.16
N SER A 44 8.09 0.05 1.60
CA SER A 44 7.37 1.04 2.40
C SER A 44 6.08 0.46 2.98
N ARG A 45 5.75 0.88 4.20
CA ARG A 45 4.51 0.50 4.87
C ARG A 45 3.50 1.63 4.76
N LEU A 46 2.26 1.25 4.47
CA LEU A 46 1.15 2.14 4.28
C LEU A 46 0.04 1.79 5.26
N LYS A 47 -0.51 2.81 5.91
CA LYS A 47 -1.76 2.74 6.64
C LYS A 47 -2.87 3.23 5.73
N TYR A 48 -3.88 2.40 5.51
CA TYR A 48 -5.09 2.77 4.80
C TYR A 48 -6.23 2.97 5.80
N GLU A 49 -6.75 4.19 5.86
CA GLU A 49 -7.77 4.61 6.82
C GLU A 49 -8.63 5.72 6.20
N LEU A 50 -9.95 5.67 6.37
CA LEU A 50 -10.88 6.69 5.86
C LEU A 50 -10.68 7.02 4.37
N MET A 51 -10.44 5.99 3.54
CA MET A 51 -10.17 6.10 2.10
C MET A 51 -8.88 6.86 1.74
N GLN A 52 -7.93 7.01 2.68
CA GLN A 52 -6.63 7.64 2.46
C GLN A 52 -5.49 6.68 2.80
N TYR A 53 -4.39 6.78 2.05
CA TYR A 53 -3.15 6.06 2.31
C TYR A 53 -2.12 7.01 2.92
N GLU A 54 -1.54 6.61 4.05
CA GLU A 54 -0.48 7.35 4.74
C GLU A 54 0.75 6.44 4.87
N ILE A 55 1.95 6.97 4.62
CA ILE A 55 3.20 6.26 4.93
C ILE A 55 3.40 6.26 6.45
N ILE A 56 3.84 5.13 6.99
CA ILE A 56 4.16 4.94 8.41
C ILE A 56 5.63 4.57 8.63
#